data_AF-A0A1C3KC15-F1
#
_entry.id   AF-A0A1C3KC15-F1
#
_cell.length_a   1.000
_cell.length_b   1.000
_cell.length_c   1.000
_cell.angle_alpha   90.00
_cell.angle_beta   90.00
_cell.angle_gamma   90.00
#
_symmetry.space_group_name_H-M   'P 1'
#
loop_
_entity.id
_entity.type
_entity.pdbx_description
1 polymer ?
#
loop_
_entity_poly.entity_id
_entity_poly.type
_entity_poly.pdbx_seq_one_letter_code
_entity_poly.pdbx_strand_id
1 'polypeptide(L)'
;MNTFNFFKRCWPNVFRKNALQIKSRKFVSTRKAVGGGGVGTMLLISPVLFEQKNKEEENSPKSEYIFMAGKSIDFLTQKIFENEFGTSILYLAFVVAYLALLVHDNKINLMVQKLKFKYSNNMFSIGHPNYKKYLHQNGNMKKD
;
A
#
# COMPACT_ATOMS: atom_id res chain seq x y z
N MET A 1 -11.73 17.88 -13.58
CA MET A 1 -12.74 16.81 -13.56
C MET A 1 -12.06 15.44 -13.75
N ASN A 2 -12.16 14.61 -12.72
CA ASN A 2 -12.20 13.14 -12.69
C ASN A 2 -11.01 12.28 -13.17
N THR A 3 -9.88 12.35 -12.45
CA THR A 3 -8.84 11.29 -12.43
C THR A 3 -9.26 10.03 -11.65
N PHE A 4 -10.29 10.13 -10.79
CA PHE A 4 -10.81 9.01 -9.98
C PHE A 4 -11.54 7.91 -10.78
N ASN A 5 -11.96 8.18 -12.02
CA ASN A 5 -12.77 7.24 -12.81
C ASN A 5 -11.95 6.25 -13.65
N PHE A 6 -10.63 6.44 -13.79
CA PHE A 6 -9.79 5.54 -14.58
C PHE A 6 -9.44 4.27 -13.81
N PHE A 7 -9.06 4.40 -12.53
CA PHE A 7 -8.73 3.26 -11.66
C PHE A 7 -9.92 2.31 -11.44
N LYS A 8 -11.15 2.84 -11.43
CA LYS A 8 -12.37 2.03 -11.22
C LYS A 8 -12.71 1.13 -12.42
N ARG A 9 -12.19 1.42 -13.62
CA ARG A 9 -12.44 0.65 -14.85
C ARG A 9 -11.50 -0.55 -15.04
N CYS A 10 -10.31 -0.53 -14.42
CA CYS A 10 -9.33 -1.61 -14.58
C CYS A 10 -9.50 -2.78 -13.59
N TRP A 11 -10.23 -2.58 -12.49
CA TRP A 11 -10.37 -3.59 -11.43
C TRP A 11 -11.44 -4.71 -11.57
N PRO A 12 -12.45 -4.67 -12.48
CA PRO A 12 -13.48 -5.71 -12.47
C PRO A 12 -12.99 -7.07 -12.98
N ASN A 13 -11.90 -7.12 -13.76
CA ASN A 13 -11.48 -8.35 -14.45
C ASN A 13 -10.55 -9.26 -13.63
N VAL A 14 -9.96 -8.76 -12.54
CA VAL A 14 -9.05 -9.56 -11.69
C VAL A 14 -9.82 -10.40 -10.67
N PHE A 15 -10.98 -9.94 -10.20
CA PHE A 15 -11.79 -10.63 -9.18
C PHE A 15 -12.83 -11.62 -9.75
N ARG A 16 -13.04 -11.68 -11.07
CA ARG A 16 -14.10 -12.51 -11.67
C ARG A 16 -13.74 -13.96 -11.96
N LYS A 17 -12.46 -14.36 -11.88
CA LYS A 17 -12.03 -15.73 -12.24
C LYS A 17 -12.17 -16.77 -11.12
N ASN A 18 -12.31 -16.35 -9.86
CA ASN A 18 -12.36 -17.28 -8.72
C ASN A 18 -13.78 -17.60 -8.22
N ALA A 19 -14.83 -17.02 -8.81
CA ALA A 19 -16.21 -17.19 -8.34
C ALA A 19 -17.01 -18.31 -9.05
N LEU A 20 -16.42 -18.98 -10.06
CA LEU A 20 -17.16 -19.88 -10.96
C LEU A 20 -16.86 -21.39 -10.79
N GLN A 21 -16.12 -21.80 -9.75
CA GLN A 21 -15.81 -23.21 -9.52
C GLN A 21 -16.50 -23.87 -8.31
N ILE A 22 -17.42 -23.16 -7.64
CA ILE A 22 -18.14 -23.69 -6.47
C ILE A 22 -19.60 -23.93 -6.86
N LYS A 23 -19.87 -24.89 -7.73
CA LYS A 23 -21.24 -25.41 -7.89
C LYS A 23 -21.27 -26.88 -8.35
N SER A 24 -21.85 -27.70 -7.48
CA SER A 24 -22.30 -29.09 -7.68
C SER A 24 -21.24 -30.21 -7.63
N ARG A 25 -20.96 -30.67 -6.41
CA ARG A 25 -20.90 -32.12 -6.16
C ARG A 25 -22.00 -32.44 -5.14
N LYS A 26 -23.08 -33.05 -5.63
CA LYS A 26 -24.06 -33.73 -4.78
C LYS A 26 -23.34 -34.93 -4.15
N PHE A 27 -23.03 -34.86 -2.86
CA PHE A 27 -22.63 -36.04 -2.08
C PHE A 27 -23.83 -36.47 -1.25
N VAL A 28 -24.27 -37.70 -1.50
CA VAL A 28 -25.42 -38.35 -0.88
C VAL A 28 -25.21 -38.40 0.64
N SER A 29 -26.16 -37.84 1.40
CA SER A 29 -26.19 -37.97 2.85
C SER A 29 -26.83 -39.29 3.25
N THR A 30 -26.03 -40.35 3.38
CA THR A 30 -26.37 -41.49 4.21
C THR A 30 -25.84 -41.25 5.63
N ARG A 31 -26.49 -40.36 6.38
CA ARG A 31 -26.33 -40.33 7.85
C ARG A 31 -27.32 -41.31 8.44
N LYS A 32 -26.88 -42.56 8.61
CA LYS A 32 -27.49 -43.50 9.55
C LYS A 32 -26.44 -43.87 10.59
N ALA A 33 -26.64 -43.32 11.79
CA ALA A 33 -26.22 -43.82 13.10
C ALA A 33 -24.78 -44.34 13.27
N VAL A 34 -23.91 -43.47 13.82
CA VAL A 34 -22.87 -43.86 14.79
C VAL A 34 -22.89 -42.73 15.81
N GLY A 35 -23.72 -42.79 16.86
CA GLY A 35 -23.50 -43.67 18.00
C GLY A 35 -23.16 -42.76 19.17
N GLY A 36 -24.18 -42.15 19.75
CA GLY A 36 -24.06 -41.47 21.04
C GLY A 36 -23.85 -42.52 22.12
N GLY A 37 -22.92 -42.22 23.04
CA GLY A 37 -22.64 -43.06 24.21
C GLY A 37 -21.44 -43.97 24.03
N GLY A 38 -20.36 -43.72 24.77
CA GLY A 38 -19.28 -44.69 24.93
C GLY A 38 -17.92 -44.05 25.18
N VAL A 39 -17.50 -44.10 26.44
CA VAL A 39 -16.23 -43.62 27.03
C VAL A 39 -14.99 -44.40 26.52
N GLY A 40 -15.01 -44.98 25.31
CA GLY A 40 -14.08 -46.08 24.96
C GLY A 40 -13.37 -46.05 23.61
N THR A 41 -13.60 -45.07 22.72
CA THR A 41 -13.08 -45.13 21.33
C THR A 41 -11.98 -44.13 21.00
N MET A 42 -11.54 -43.31 21.95
CA MET A 42 -10.53 -42.27 21.71
C MET A 42 -9.11 -42.83 21.43
N LEU A 43 -8.87 -44.12 21.73
CA LEU A 43 -7.55 -44.76 21.62
C LEU A 43 -7.28 -45.51 20.29
N LEU A 44 -8.26 -45.61 19.38
CA LEU A 44 -8.10 -46.37 18.12
C LEU A 44 -7.92 -45.50 16.87
N ILE A 45 -7.80 -44.18 17.03
CA ILE A 45 -7.44 -43.29 15.93
C ILE A 45 -5.92 -43.35 15.79
N SER A 46 -5.43 -43.80 14.63
CA SER A 46 -3.99 -43.83 14.36
C SER A 46 -3.41 -42.42 14.54
N PRO A 47 -2.19 -42.26 15.10
CA PRO A 47 -1.56 -40.95 15.30
C PRO A 47 -1.51 -40.10 14.02
N VAL A 48 -1.45 -40.77 12.86
CA VAL A 48 -1.49 -40.15 11.52
C VAL A 48 -2.81 -39.44 11.26
N LEU A 49 -3.95 -40.06 11.59
CA LEU A 49 -5.28 -39.47 11.41
C LEU A 49 -5.58 -38.38 12.46
N PHE A 50 -4.96 -38.48 13.62
CA PHE A 50 -5.03 -37.46 14.66
C PHE A 50 -4.21 -36.21 14.28
N GLU A 51 -2.99 -36.38 13.77
CA GLU A 51 -2.17 -35.27 13.28
C GLU A 51 -2.81 -34.54 12.10
N GLN A 52 -3.44 -35.26 11.17
CA GLN A 52 -4.04 -34.65 9.98
C GLN A 52 -5.22 -33.74 10.36
N LYS A 53 -6.03 -34.15 11.35
CA LYS A 53 -7.13 -33.32 11.87
C LYS A 53 -6.62 -32.12 12.70
N ASN A 54 -5.57 -32.31 13.49
CA ASN A 54 -5.03 -31.23 14.33
C ASN A 54 -4.18 -30.21 13.56
N LYS A 55 -3.56 -30.59 12.44
CA LYS A 55 -2.86 -29.64 11.54
C LYS A 55 -3.82 -28.72 10.80
N GLU A 56 -5.03 -29.18 10.50
CA GLU A 56 -6.06 -28.39 9.85
C GLU A 56 -6.89 -27.54 10.84
N GLU A 57 -7.00 -27.99 12.11
CA GLU A 57 -7.71 -27.30 13.20
C GLU A 57 -6.77 -26.56 14.18
N GLU A 58 -5.65 -25.99 13.72
CA GLU A 58 -4.88 -25.02 14.51
C GLU A 58 -5.70 -23.73 14.72
N ASN A 59 -6.57 -23.74 15.72
CA ASN A 59 -7.27 -22.57 16.22
C ASN A 59 -6.27 -21.70 16.99
N SER A 60 -5.45 -20.94 16.25
CA SER A 60 -4.66 -19.86 16.86
C SER A 60 -5.61 -18.91 17.60
N PRO A 61 -5.28 -18.51 18.84
CA PRO A 61 -6.13 -17.63 19.62
C PRO A 61 -6.37 -16.32 18.87
N LYS A 62 -7.60 -15.80 18.89
CA LYS A 62 -7.99 -14.60 18.13
C LYS A 62 -7.14 -13.36 18.44
N SER A 63 -6.42 -13.35 19.57
CA SER A 63 -5.42 -12.34 19.90
C SER A 63 -4.19 -12.37 19.00
N GLU A 64 -3.84 -13.50 18.37
CA GLU A 64 -2.68 -13.63 17.48
C GLU A 64 -2.85 -12.95 16.12
N TYR A 65 -4.06 -12.52 15.75
CA TYR A 65 -4.27 -11.75 14.52
C TYR A 65 -3.53 -10.40 14.53
N ILE A 66 -3.21 -9.85 15.70
CA ILE A 66 -2.40 -8.62 15.81
C ILE A 66 -0.97 -8.84 15.28
N PHE A 67 -0.49 -10.09 15.28
CA PHE A 67 0.83 -10.46 14.77
C PHE A 67 0.78 -10.93 13.32
N MET A 68 -0.37 -10.90 12.65
CA MET A 68 -0.52 -11.38 11.28
C MET A 68 0.34 -10.56 10.31
N ALA A 69 0.37 -9.24 10.46
CA ALA A 69 1.24 -8.37 9.66
C ALA A 69 2.73 -8.67 9.95
N GLY A 70 3.11 -8.85 11.21
CA GLY A 70 4.47 -9.21 11.62
C GLY A 70 4.94 -10.54 11.02
N LYS A 71 4.13 -11.61 11.16
CA LYS A 71 4.40 -12.93 10.57
C LYS A 71 4.48 -12.85 9.03
N SER A 72 3.66 -12.02 8.39
CA SER A 72 3.71 -11.85 6.94
C SER A 72 4.94 -11.08 6.46
N ILE A 73 5.38 -10.07 7.21
CA ILE A 73 6.61 -9.32 6.91
C ILE A 73 7.81 -10.22 7.11
N ASP A 74 7.87 -10.99 8.19
CA ASP A 74 8.96 -11.93 8.46
C ASP A 74 9.07 -13.00 7.35
N PHE A 75 7.95 -13.57 6.92
CA PHE A 75 7.91 -14.48 5.78
C PHE A 75 8.41 -13.82 4.48
N LEU A 76 7.98 -12.58 4.19
CA LEU A 76 8.46 -11.82 3.03
C LEU A 76 9.96 -11.49 3.14
N THR A 77 10.46 -11.25 4.35
CA THR A 77 11.88 -10.99 4.59
C THR A 77 12.72 -12.19 4.24
N GLN A 78 12.38 -13.35 4.79
CA GLN A 78 13.10 -14.61 4.54
C GLN A 78 13.00 -15.06 3.07
N LYS A 79 11.85 -14.85 2.42
CA LYS A 79 11.64 -15.27 1.02
C LYS A 79 12.23 -14.31 0.00
N ILE A 80 12.12 -13.00 0.24
CA ILE A 80 12.33 -11.97 -0.78
C ILE A 80 13.43 -11.00 -0.36
N PHE A 81 13.34 -10.38 0.83
CA PHE A 81 14.26 -9.29 1.19
C PHE A 81 15.68 -9.74 1.56
N GLU A 82 15.87 -10.94 2.10
CA GLU A 82 17.20 -11.47 2.45
C GLU A 82 17.96 -12.03 1.24
N ASN A 83 17.27 -12.27 0.13
CA ASN A 83 17.86 -12.80 -1.09
C ASN A 83 18.31 -11.66 -2.03
N GLU A 84 18.92 -12.03 -3.16
CA GLU A 84 19.31 -11.11 -4.23
C GLU A 84 18.14 -10.28 -4.80
N PHE A 85 16.90 -10.77 -4.62
CA PHE A 85 15.71 -10.01 -4.99
C PHE A 85 15.48 -8.80 -4.07
N GLY A 86 15.91 -8.88 -2.80
CA GLY A 86 15.84 -7.77 -1.84
C GLY A 86 16.72 -6.60 -2.25
N THR A 87 17.94 -6.87 -2.72
CA THR A 87 18.82 -5.82 -3.26
C THR A 87 18.23 -5.18 -4.52
N SER A 88 17.55 -5.96 -5.36
CA SER A 88 16.82 -5.44 -6.53
C SER A 88 15.69 -4.48 -6.15
N ILE A 89 14.91 -4.81 -5.11
CA ILE A 89 13.87 -3.92 -4.57
C ILE A 89 14.48 -2.64 -3.99
N LEU A 90 15.63 -2.77 -3.31
CA LEU A 90 16.36 -1.65 -2.75
C LEU A 90 16.85 -0.69 -3.86
N TYR A 91 17.40 -1.21 -4.96
CA TYR A 91 17.75 -0.39 -6.11
C TYR A 91 16.53 0.31 -6.72
N LEU A 92 15.39 -0.37 -6.80
CA LEU A 92 14.15 0.25 -7.27
C LEU A 92 13.70 1.41 -6.36
N ALA A 93 13.84 1.27 -5.04
CA ALA A 93 13.55 2.35 -4.11
C ALA A 93 14.48 3.56 -4.32
N PHE A 94 15.77 3.33 -4.57
CA PHE A 94 16.71 4.41 -4.90
C PHE A 94 16.40 5.07 -6.23
N VAL A 95 15.97 4.31 -7.25
CA VAL A 95 15.53 4.89 -8.52
C VAL A 95 14.33 5.81 -8.30
N VAL A 96 13.34 5.40 -7.51
CA VAL A 96 12.18 6.24 -7.19
C VAL A 96 12.61 7.53 -6.47
N ALA A 97 13.49 7.42 -5.48
CA ALA A 97 14.03 8.57 -4.77
C ALA A 97 14.79 9.52 -5.70
N TYR A 98 15.62 8.97 -6.60
CA TYR A 98 16.37 9.73 -7.58
C TYR A 98 15.46 10.48 -8.56
N LEU A 99 14.41 9.81 -9.08
CA LEU A 99 13.42 10.46 -9.94
C LEU A 99 12.70 11.60 -9.21
N ALA A 100 12.34 11.41 -7.94
CA ALA A 100 11.69 12.45 -7.15
C ALA A 100 12.58 13.69 -7.01
N LEU A 101 13.88 13.48 -6.78
CA LEU A 101 14.86 14.57 -6.66
C LEU A 101 15.05 15.30 -8.00
N LEU A 102 15.14 14.56 -9.11
CA LEU A 102 15.26 15.14 -10.45
C LEU A 102 14.02 15.97 -10.84
N VAL A 103 12.81 15.50 -10.52
CA VAL A 103 11.57 16.25 -10.75
C VAL A 103 11.53 17.51 -9.90
N HIS A 104 11.96 17.42 -8.65
CA HIS A 104 12.02 18.56 -7.74
C HIS A 104 12.98 19.65 -8.25
N ASP A 105 14.19 19.28 -8.66
CA ASP A 105 15.19 20.23 -9.15
C ASP A 105 14.74 20.89 -10.46
N ASN A 106 14.14 20.13 -11.37
CA ASN A 106 13.55 20.68 -12.60
C ASN A 106 12.41 21.65 -12.30
N LYS A 107 11.55 21.36 -11.31
CA LYS A 107 10.48 22.26 -10.90
C LYS A 107 11.03 23.59 -10.38
N ILE A 108 12.07 23.54 -9.53
CA ILE A 108 12.73 24.76 -9.01
C ILE A 108 13.38 25.53 -10.15
N ASN A 109 14.14 24.88 -11.03
CA ASN A 109 14.82 25.53 -12.14
C ASN A 109 13.82 26.27 -13.06
N LEU A 110 12.71 25.62 -13.43
CA LEU A 110 11.66 26.24 -14.23
C LEU A 110 11.00 27.42 -13.50
N MET A 111 10.79 27.31 -12.19
CA MET A 111 10.24 28.39 -11.39
C MET A 111 11.20 29.59 -11.35
N VAL A 112 12.50 29.36 -11.13
CA VAL A 112 13.53 30.41 -11.12
C VAL A 112 13.64 31.09 -12.48
N GLN A 113 13.59 30.34 -13.59
CA GLN A 113 13.59 30.91 -14.93
C GLN A 113 12.37 31.81 -15.16
N LYS A 114 11.17 31.35 -14.78
CA LYS A 114 9.94 32.16 -14.87
C LYS A 114 10.02 33.41 -14.00
N LEU A 115 10.59 33.31 -12.80
CA LEU A 115 10.81 34.47 -11.91
C LEU A 115 11.79 35.47 -12.54
N LYS A 116 12.90 34.99 -13.13
CA LYS A 116 13.87 35.83 -13.82
C LYS A 116 13.21 36.62 -14.94
N PHE A 117 12.50 35.97 -15.86
CA PHE A 117 11.85 36.68 -16.96
C PHE A 117 10.74 37.62 -16.51
N LYS A 118 9.96 37.25 -15.48
CA LYS A 118 8.84 38.06 -15.01
C LYS A 118 9.26 39.29 -14.20
N TYR A 119 10.25 39.15 -13.32
CA TYR A 119 10.62 40.21 -12.36
C TYR A 119 11.88 40.97 -12.76
N SER A 120 12.83 40.37 -13.49
CA SER A 120 14.07 41.08 -13.87
C SER A 120 13.84 42.25 -14.82
N ASN A 121 12.76 42.22 -15.61
CA ASN A 121 12.42 43.27 -16.57
C ASN A 121 11.37 44.25 -16.05
N ASN A 122 10.87 44.05 -14.83
CA ASN A 122 9.83 44.90 -14.26
C ASN A 122 10.43 45.96 -13.33
N MET A 123 10.56 47.18 -13.83
CA MET A 123 11.10 48.33 -13.07
C MET A 123 10.21 48.74 -11.87
N PHE A 124 8.96 48.28 -11.82
CA PHE A 124 8.01 48.63 -10.75
C PHE A 124 8.05 47.64 -9.57
N SER A 125 8.65 46.47 -9.72
CA SER A 125 8.73 45.45 -8.67
C SER A 125 10.15 45.32 -8.13
N ILE A 126 10.48 46.18 -7.15
CA ILE A 126 11.78 46.15 -6.44
C ILE A 126 11.88 44.92 -5.52
N GLY A 127 10.74 44.35 -5.09
CA GLY A 127 10.68 43.16 -4.24
C GLY A 127 9.29 42.54 -4.22
N HIS A 128 9.08 41.56 -3.33
CA HIS A 128 7.79 40.91 -3.19
C HIS A 128 6.75 41.89 -2.60
N PRO A 129 5.53 41.99 -3.19
CA PRO A 129 4.55 43.03 -2.86
C PRO A 129 4.14 43.06 -1.38
N ASN A 130 4.13 41.92 -0.68
CA ASN A 130 3.81 41.87 0.75
C ASN A 130 4.76 42.70 1.63
N TYR A 131 5.99 42.93 1.18
CA TYR A 131 7.00 43.68 1.94
C TYR A 131 7.11 45.14 1.50
N LYS A 132 6.22 45.62 0.61
CA LYS A 132 6.22 47.01 0.12
C LYS A 132 6.11 48.03 1.26
N LYS A 133 5.44 47.67 2.35
CA LYS A 133 5.24 48.50 3.56
C LYS A 133 6.54 48.92 4.25
N TYR A 134 7.61 48.15 4.07
CA TYR A 134 8.93 48.42 4.65
C TYR A 134 9.85 49.20 3.71
N LEU A 135 9.41 49.47 2.47
CA LEU A 135 10.17 50.31 1.56
C LEU A 135 10.01 51.78 1.97
N HIS A 136 11.08 52.56 1.78
CA HIS A 136 11.07 53.98 2.07
C HIS A 136 9.97 54.67 1.24
N GLN A 137 9.17 55.51 1.90
CA GLN A 137 8.10 56.23 1.23
C GLN A 137 8.70 57.27 0.28
N ASN A 138 8.18 57.30 -0.95
CA ASN A 138 8.69 58.17 -1.99
C ASN A 138 8.25 59.62 -1.68
N GLY A 139 9.20 60.51 -1.38
CA GLY A 139 8.92 61.89 -0.94
C GLY A 139 8.20 62.77 -1.96
N ASN A 140 8.10 62.30 -3.21
CA ASN A 140 7.43 62.99 -4.31
C ASN A 140 5.92 62.67 -4.40
N MET A 141 5.41 61.72 -3.60
CA MET A 141 3.97 61.49 -3.52
C MET A 141 3.37 62.48 -2.51
N LYS A 142 2.60 63.45 -2.99
CA LYS A 142 1.84 64.36 -2.12
C LYS A 142 0.92 63.53 -1.22
N LYS A 143 0.96 63.83 0.08
CA LYS A 143 -0.04 63.35 1.04
C LYS A 143 -1.28 64.20 0.82
N ASP A 144 -2.25 63.67 0.08
CA ASP A 144 -3.62 64.17 0.09
C ASP A 144 -4.30 63.82 1.41
#